data_AF-A0A3L8C2J6-F1
#
_entry.id   AF-A0A3L8C2J6-F1
#
_cell.length_a   1.000
_cell.length_b   1.000
_cell.length_c   1.000
_cell.angle_alpha   90.00
_cell.angle_beta   90.00
_cell.angle_gamma   90.00
#
_symmetry.space_group_name_H-M   'P 1'
#
loop_
_entity.id
_entity.type
_entity.pdbx_description
1 polymer ?
#
loop_
_entity_poly.entity_id
_entity_poly.type
_entity_poly.pdbx_seq_one_letter_code
_entity_poly.pdbx_strand_id
1 'polypeptide(L)'
;MSVLNKIWTALRGGVREMGDAIVDSNGIRIFEQEIIDAKNSIQQAKTNLTEVMARKMQAERKVSKLVEDIRTHEGYASKALDQSDEALALEVAGKIATFEGEKREQDAIVARLTGQVEQLKAHIKKAEKLIADHERELSIVRTTESVQKATEQVVENVAANNSTLNTARESLERIKARQELKQDQLEAGELLDKEFAGNDLDSKLEEAGIKGETASAADILARIKAGKQ
;
A
#
# COMPACT_ATOMS: atom_id res chain seq x y z
N MET A 1 32.74 1.41 3.88
CA MET A 1 31.76 1.53 4.99
C MET A 1 30.65 0.51 4.75
N SER A 2 30.46 -0.45 5.67
CA SER A 2 29.52 -1.56 5.53
C SER A 2 28.06 -1.08 5.50
N VAL A 3 27.21 -1.73 4.70
CA VAL A 3 25.76 -1.45 4.53
C VAL A 3 25.02 -1.51 5.88
N LEU A 4 25.46 -2.40 6.79
CA LEU A 4 24.94 -2.48 8.16
C LEU A 4 25.13 -1.18 8.96
N ASN A 5 26.23 -0.45 8.75
CA ASN A 5 26.45 0.81 9.47
C ASN A 5 25.50 1.92 8.97
N LYS A 6 25.01 1.84 7.74
CA LYS A 6 24.04 2.81 7.19
C LYS A 6 22.64 2.58 7.78
N ILE A 7 22.23 1.31 7.90
CA ILE A 7 20.97 0.93 8.55
C ILE A 7 20.98 1.35 10.03
N TRP A 8 22.08 1.14 10.74
CA TRP A 8 22.22 1.54 12.14
C TRP A 8 22.25 3.07 12.35
N THR A 9 22.81 3.81 11.40
CA THR A 9 22.85 5.29 11.43
C THR A 9 21.47 5.88 11.12
N ALA A 10 20.70 5.27 10.21
CA ALA A 10 19.31 5.66 9.95
C ALA A 10 18.40 5.45 11.18
N LEU A 11 18.65 4.38 11.94
CA LEU A 11 17.90 4.06 13.16
C LEU A 11 18.16 5.02 14.34
N ARG A 12 19.40 5.50 14.52
CA ARG A 12 19.74 6.45 15.61
C ARG A 12 19.23 7.87 15.34
N GLY A 13 18.92 8.21 14.09
CA GLY A 13 18.30 9.48 13.70
C GLY A 13 16.76 9.51 13.82
N GLY A 14 16.11 8.35 13.97
CA GLY A 14 14.65 8.20 13.83
C GLY A 14 13.76 8.73 14.96
N VAL A 15 14.28 9.45 15.96
CA VAL A 15 13.49 9.92 17.12
C VAL A 15 13.40 11.45 17.22
N ARG A 16 14.02 12.23 16.31
CA ARG A 16 14.00 13.70 16.45
C ARG A 16 13.43 14.51 15.29
N GLU A 17 13.13 13.93 14.14
CA GLU A 17 12.55 14.67 13.01
C GLU A 17 11.43 13.86 12.33
N MET A 18 10.27 13.79 12.99
CA MET A 18 8.99 13.56 12.32
C MET A 18 8.58 14.87 11.63
N GLY A 19 9.13 15.11 10.45
CA GLY A 19 8.74 16.19 9.56
C GLY A 19 9.01 15.73 8.13
N ASP A 20 7.94 15.47 7.38
CA ASP A 20 7.94 15.15 5.94
C ASP A 20 8.97 14.11 5.47
N ALA A 21 8.94 12.92 6.07
CA ALA A 21 9.55 11.76 5.43
C ALA A 21 8.66 11.35 4.24
N ILE A 22 8.90 11.98 3.09
CA ILE A 22 8.57 11.43 1.78
C ILE A 22 9.06 9.98 1.83
N VAL A 23 8.12 9.04 1.88
CA VAL A 23 8.39 7.63 1.72
C VAL A 23 8.92 7.48 0.31
N ASP A 24 10.25 7.54 0.16
CA ASP A 24 10.88 7.44 -1.15
C ASP A 24 10.57 6.04 -1.67
N SER A 25 9.72 5.98 -2.69
CA SER A 25 9.35 4.73 -3.36
C SER A 25 10.59 3.93 -3.81
N ASN A 26 11.72 4.62 -4.03
CA ASN A 26 13.00 3.97 -4.29
C ASN A 26 13.57 3.22 -3.08
N GLY A 27 13.39 3.74 -1.86
CA GLY A 27 13.83 3.11 -0.62
C GLY A 27 13.08 1.79 -0.35
N ILE A 28 11.76 1.78 -0.54
CA ILE A 28 10.93 0.57 -0.44
C ILE A 28 11.41 -0.50 -1.44
N ARG A 29 11.59 -0.12 -2.71
CA ARG A 29 12.03 -1.03 -3.76
C ARG A 29 13.44 -1.60 -3.51
N ILE A 30 14.37 -0.78 -3.01
CA ILE A 30 15.71 -1.24 -2.65
C ILE A 30 15.63 -2.24 -1.50
N PHE A 31 14.86 -1.94 -0.45
CA PHE A 31 14.70 -2.83 0.70
C PHE A 31 14.07 -4.17 0.32
N GLU A 32 13.09 -4.16 -0.59
CA GLU A 32 12.51 -5.37 -1.18
C GLU A 32 13.54 -6.22 -1.89
N GLN A 33 14.40 -5.60 -2.70
CA GLN A 33 15.46 -6.31 -3.39
C GLN A 33 16.47 -6.91 -2.41
N GLU A 34 16.84 -6.16 -1.35
CA GLU A 34 17.72 -6.67 -0.30
C GLU A 34 17.13 -7.88 0.42
N ILE A 35 15.81 -7.89 0.68
CA ILE A 35 15.09 -9.05 1.24
C ILE A 35 15.17 -10.25 0.28
N ILE A 36 14.95 -10.05 -1.02
CA ILE A 36 15.03 -11.11 -2.03
C ILE A 36 16.45 -11.68 -2.10
N ASP A 37 17.46 -10.82 -2.12
CA ASP A 37 18.87 -11.22 -2.17
C ASP A 37 19.29 -11.98 -0.91
N ALA A 38 18.81 -11.55 0.25
CA ALA A 38 19.02 -12.25 1.53
C ALA A 38 18.37 -13.64 1.53
N LYS A 39 17.15 -13.79 0.99
CA LYS A 39 16.48 -15.09 0.85
C LYS A 39 17.26 -16.03 -0.08
N ASN A 40 17.73 -15.52 -1.21
CA ASN A 40 18.56 -16.30 -2.14
C ASN A 40 19.86 -16.77 -1.47
N SER A 41 20.50 -15.89 -0.71
CA SER A 41 21.71 -16.22 0.07
C SER A 41 21.44 -17.30 1.12
N ILE A 42 20.27 -17.26 1.79
CA ILE A 42 19.85 -18.31 2.72
C ILE A 42 19.63 -19.64 2.03
N GLN A 43 19.02 -19.63 0.84
CA GLN A 43 18.83 -20.85 0.07
C GLN A 43 20.18 -21.47 -0.33
N GLN A 44 21.14 -20.65 -0.74
CA GLN A 44 22.50 -21.12 -1.01
C GLN A 44 23.19 -21.67 0.26
N ALA A 45 23.01 -21.02 1.41
CA ALA A 45 23.53 -21.50 2.68
C ALA A 45 22.94 -22.87 3.08
N LYS A 46 21.65 -23.12 2.81
CA LYS A 46 21.00 -24.42 3.02
C LYS A 46 21.57 -25.51 2.11
N THR A 47 21.85 -25.18 0.85
CA THR A 47 22.53 -26.10 -0.07
C THR A 47 23.92 -26.47 0.44
N ASN A 48 24.71 -25.48 0.85
CA ASN A 48 26.04 -25.70 1.42
C ASN A 48 25.97 -26.53 2.72
N LEU A 49 24.99 -26.26 3.58
CA LEU A 49 24.74 -27.06 4.79
C LEU A 49 24.49 -28.54 4.43
N THR A 50 23.73 -28.79 3.37
CA THR A 50 23.43 -30.15 2.91
C THR A 50 24.70 -30.86 2.46
N GLU A 51 25.61 -30.16 1.78
CA GLU A 51 26.91 -30.71 1.39
C GLU A 51 27.77 -31.07 2.62
N VAL A 52 27.86 -30.18 3.61
CA VAL A 52 28.60 -30.44 4.86
C VAL A 52 28.00 -31.63 5.60
N MET A 53 26.66 -31.72 5.66
CA MET A 53 25.96 -32.87 6.26
C MET A 53 26.26 -34.17 5.51
N ALA A 54 26.28 -34.15 4.18
CA ALA A 54 26.63 -35.33 3.38
C ALA A 54 28.07 -35.81 3.65
N ARG A 55 29.03 -34.87 3.73
CA ARG A 55 30.42 -35.19 4.12
C ARG A 55 30.50 -35.77 5.53
N LYS A 56 29.73 -35.22 6.47
CA LYS A 56 29.62 -35.76 7.83
C LYS A 56 29.12 -37.21 7.81
N MET A 57 28.02 -37.47 7.12
CA MET A 57 27.45 -38.82 7.01
C MET A 57 28.43 -39.81 6.35
N GLN A 58 29.21 -39.35 5.36
CA GLN A 58 30.24 -40.17 4.75
C GLN A 58 31.35 -40.55 5.75
N ALA A 59 31.81 -39.61 6.56
CA ALA A 59 32.80 -39.86 7.61
C ALA A 59 32.23 -40.80 8.69
N GLU A 60 30.98 -40.61 9.13
CA GLU A 60 30.30 -41.51 10.07
C GLU A 60 30.21 -42.94 9.54
N ARG A 61 29.87 -43.13 8.25
CA ARG A 61 29.87 -44.47 7.63
C ARG A 61 31.24 -45.12 7.62
N LYS A 62 32.31 -44.34 7.40
CA LYS A 62 33.69 -44.84 7.48
C LYS A 62 34.04 -45.28 8.90
N VAL A 63 33.68 -44.49 9.91
CA VAL A 63 33.83 -44.86 11.33
C VAL A 63 33.12 -46.19 11.60
N SER A 64 31.86 -46.31 11.20
CA SER A 64 31.09 -47.56 11.42
C SER A 64 31.76 -48.77 10.76
N LYS A 65 32.26 -48.62 9.53
CA LYS A 65 32.99 -49.69 8.84
C LYS A 65 34.27 -50.06 9.58
N LEU A 66 35.06 -49.08 10.01
CA LEU A 66 36.29 -49.32 10.77
C LEU A 66 36.01 -50.04 12.10
N VAL A 67 34.91 -49.71 12.78
CA VAL A 67 34.48 -50.42 13.99
C VAL A 67 34.15 -51.88 13.71
N GLU A 68 33.48 -52.17 12.59
CA GLU A 68 33.18 -53.55 12.17
C GLU A 68 34.46 -54.32 11.79
N ASP A 69 35.37 -53.68 11.05
CA ASP A 69 36.66 -54.24 10.67
C ASP A 69 37.51 -54.55 11.91
N ILE A 70 37.59 -53.63 12.88
CA ILE A 70 38.26 -53.84 14.17
C ILE A 70 37.68 -55.07 14.87
N ARG A 71 36.36 -55.11 15.06
CA ARG A 71 35.68 -56.22 15.76
C ARG A 71 35.92 -57.57 15.08
N THR A 72 35.94 -57.58 13.75
CA THR A 72 36.21 -58.80 12.97
C THR A 72 37.64 -59.30 13.22
N HIS A 73 38.61 -58.38 13.19
CA HIS A 73 40.02 -58.71 13.43
C HIS A 73 40.29 -59.08 14.88
N GLU A 74 39.61 -58.48 15.87
CA GLU A 74 39.66 -58.91 17.28
C GLU A 74 39.23 -60.38 17.42
N GLY A 75 38.22 -60.79 16.65
CA GLY A 75 37.80 -62.19 16.56
C GLY A 75 38.87 -63.10 15.95
N TYR A 76 39.61 -62.64 14.93
CA TYR A 76 40.73 -63.39 14.36
C TYR A 76 41.92 -63.48 15.31
N ALA A 77 42.26 -62.40 16.01
CA ALA A 77 43.32 -62.39 17.02
C ALA A 77 43.00 -63.37 18.16
N SER A 78 41.76 -63.38 18.65
CA SER A 78 41.30 -64.34 19.68
C SER A 78 41.47 -65.78 19.21
N LYS A 79 41.07 -66.09 17.97
CA LYS A 79 41.22 -67.45 17.40
C LYS A 79 42.68 -67.88 17.24
N ALA A 80 43.58 -66.96 16.87
CA ALA A 80 45.00 -67.24 16.78
C ALA A 80 45.60 -67.53 18.17
N LEU A 81 45.19 -66.78 19.19
CA LEU A 81 45.58 -67.02 20.58
C LEU A 81 45.05 -68.37 21.10
N ASP A 82 43.81 -68.75 20.78
CA ASP A 82 43.24 -70.07 21.13
C ASP A 82 44.06 -71.22 20.53
N GLN A 83 44.71 -70.98 19.38
CA GLN A 83 45.61 -71.93 18.70
C GLN A 83 47.07 -71.83 19.17
N SER A 84 47.36 -70.98 20.17
CA SER A 84 48.72 -70.67 20.66
C SER A 84 49.65 -70.09 19.58
N ASP A 85 49.10 -69.50 18.51
CA ASP A 85 49.86 -68.80 17.47
C ASP A 85 49.97 -67.31 17.83
N GLU A 86 50.88 -67.01 18.76
CA GLU A 86 51.12 -65.65 19.25
C GLU A 86 51.66 -64.72 18.15
N ALA A 87 52.41 -65.26 17.18
CA ALA A 87 52.97 -64.46 16.09
C ALA A 87 51.86 -63.92 15.18
N LEU A 88 50.91 -64.77 14.79
CA LEU A 88 49.74 -64.37 14.01
C LEU A 88 48.84 -63.42 14.80
N ALA A 89 48.62 -63.70 16.09
CA ALA A 89 47.84 -62.81 16.95
C ALA A 89 48.45 -61.40 17.03
N LEU A 90 49.78 -61.30 17.12
CA LEU A 90 50.50 -60.02 17.16
C LEU A 90 50.42 -59.26 15.84
N GLU A 91 50.46 -59.95 14.70
CA GLU A 91 50.26 -59.34 13.38
C GLU A 91 48.83 -58.76 13.25
N VAL A 92 47.82 -59.52 13.64
CA VAL A 92 46.42 -59.07 13.64
C VAL A 92 46.22 -57.88 14.58
N ALA A 93 46.85 -57.89 15.76
CA ALA A 93 46.83 -56.76 16.69
C ALA A 93 47.46 -55.50 16.08
N GLY A 94 48.56 -55.63 15.32
CA GLY A 94 49.14 -54.52 14.57
C GLY A 94 48.19 -53.95 13.51
N LYS A 95 47.40 -54.81 12.86
CA LYS A 95 46.38 -54.38 11.90
C LYS A 95 45.24 -53.63 12.59
N ILE A 96 44.76 -54.12 13.74
CA ILE A 96 43.77 -53.45 14.57
C ILE A 96 44.25 -52.06 14.98
N ALA A 97 45.49 -51.94 15.48
CA ALA A 97 46.07 -50.65 15.87
C ALA A 97 46.08 -49.63 14.71
N THR A 98 46.27 -50.10 13.48
CA THR A 98 46.18 -49.25 12.27
C THR A 98 44.74 -48.76 12.07
N PHE A 99 43.75 -49.65 12.13
CA PHE A 99 42.33 -49.27 12.01
C PHE A 99 41.87 -48.34 13.13
N GLU A 100 42.34 -48.53 14.36
CA GLU A 100 42.06 -47.63 15.47
C GLU A 100 42.67 -46.23 15.26
N GLY A 101 43.84 -46.15 14.61
CA GLY A 101 44.42 -44.89 14.17
C GLY A 101 43.54 -44.17 13.17
N GLU A 102 43.14 -44.87 12.10
CA GLU A 102 42.24 -44.33 11.07
C GLU A 102 40.88 -43.92 11.66
N LYS A 103 40.33 -44.74 12.57
CA LYS A 103 39.06 -44.45 13.25
C LYS A 103 39.15 -43.15 14.04
N ARG A 104 40.22 -42.94 14.81
CA ARG A 104 40.44 -41.71 15.58
C ARG A 104 40.49 -40.47 14.68
N GLU A 105 41.12 -40.58 13.51
CA GLU A 105 41.13 -39.50 12.53
C GLU A 105 39.72 -39.21 12.00
N GLN A 106 38.95 -40.24 11.61
CA GLN A 106 37.58 -40.06 11.14
C GLN A 106 36.65 -39.52 12.23
N ASP A 107 36.79 -39.96 13.48
CA ASP A 107 36.03 -39.44 14.63
C ASP A 107 36.29 -37.94 14.83
N ALA A 108 37.54 -37.49 14.73
CA ALA A 108 37.88 -36.07 14.81
C ALA A 108 37.23 -35.25 13.67
N ILE A 109 37.17 -35.81 12.46
CA ILE A 109 36.47 -35.20 11.32
C ILE A 109 34.95 -35.11 11.60
N VAL A 110 34.34 -36.19 12.09
CA VAL A 110 32.90 -36.21 12.45
C VAL A 110 32.58 -35.18 13.53
N ALA A 111 33.41 -35.07 14.58
CA ALA A 111 33.23 -34.09 15.65
C ALA A 111 33.28 -32.66 15.10
N ARG A 112 34.28 -32.35 14.27
CA ARG A 112 34.42 -31.03 13.64
C ARG A 112 33.23 -30.69 12.76
N LEU A 113 32.83 -31.61 11.88
CA LEU A 113 31.70 -31.41 10.97
C LEU A 113 30.37 -31.28 11.73
N THR A 114 30.21 -31.98 12.84
CA THR A 114 29.02 -31.85 13.71
C THR A 114 28.91 -30.43 14.26
N GLY A 115 29.99 -29.89 14.82
CA GLY A 115 30.01 -28.50 15.30
C GLY A 115 29.70 -27.49 14.18
N GLN A 116 30.28 -27.69 12.99
CA GLN A 116 30.00 -26.82 11.82
C GLN A 116 28.54 -26.88 11.37
N VAL A 117 27.94 -28.07 11.34
CA VAL A 117 26.52 -28.27 11.01
C VAL A 117 25.62 -27.55 12.00
N GLU A 118 25.88 -27.68 13.30
CA GLU A 118 25.09 -27.02 14.34
C GLU A 118 25.18 -25.50 14.26
N GLN A 119 26.40 -24.96 14.10
CA GLN A 119 26.61 -23.52 13.94
C GLN A 119 25.89 -22.99 12.69
N LEU A 120 26.04 -23.66 11.55
CA LEU A 120 25.42 -23.21 10.31
C LEU A 120 23.89 -23.28 10.37
N LYS A 121 23.31 -24.31 10.99
CA LYS A 121 21.87 -24.39 11.27
C LYS A 121 21.39 -23.22 12.13
N ALA A 122 22.12 -22.90 13.20
CA ALA A 122 21.78 -21.80 14.09
C ALA A 122 21.83 -20.44 13.37
N HIS A 123 22.86 -20.22 12.55
CA HIS A 123 23.00 -19.00 11.75
C HIS A 123 21.89 -18.85 10.72
N ILE A 124 21.57 -19.93 9.98
CA ILE A 124 20.46 -19.93 9.00
C ILE A 124 19.15 -19.58 9.70
N LYS A 125 18.82 -20.24 10.82
CA LYS A 125 17.59 -19.97 11.57
C LYS A 125 17.51 -18.52 12.06
N LYS A 126 18.62 -17.96 12.54
CA LYS A 126 18.68 -16.57 12.98
C LYS A 126 18.43 -15.60 11.82
N ALA A 127 19.04 -15.86 10.67
CA ALA A 127 18.88 -15.03 9.48
C ALA A 127 17.47 -15.14 8.88
N GLU A 128 16.86 -16.33 8.85
CA GLU A 128 15.46 -16.52 8.45
C GLU A 128 14.51 -15.69 9.32
N LYS A 129 14.71 -15.69 10.65
CA LYS A 129 13.92 -14.87 11.56
C LYS A 129 14.06 -13.38 11.24
N LEU A 130 15.29 -12.91 11.03
CA LEU A 130 15.57 -11.51 10.72
C LEU A 130 14.93 -11.09 9.39
N ILE A 131 15.00 -11.94 8.35
CA ILE A 131 14.31 -11.70 7.07
C ILE A 131 12.79 -11.61 7.30
N ALA A 132 12.21 -12.54 8.06
CA ALA A 132 10.77 -12.52 8.33
C ALA A 132 10.33 -11.26 9.11
N ASP A 133 11.16 -10.77 10.02
CA ASP A 133 10.90 -9.53 10.75
C ASP A 133 10.93 -8.32 9.77
N HIS A 134 11.92 -8.24 8.87
CA HIS A 134 12.00 -7.20 7.85
C HIS A 134 10.85 -7.25 6.83
N GLU A 135 10.37 -8.44 6.46
CA GLU A 135 9.18 -8.56 5.61
C GLU A 135 7.92 -7.99 6.26
N ARG A 136 7.76 -8.16 7.58
CA ARG A 136 6.65 -7.56 8.33
C ARG A 136 6.79 -6.04 8.38
N GLU A 137 7.99 -5.52 8.63
CA GLU A 137 8.28 -4.09 8.61
C GLU A 137 7.93 -3.47 7.25
N LEU A 138 8.38 -4.11 6.17
CA LEU A 138 8.04 -3.70 4.81
C LEU A 138 6.52 -3.70 4.56
N SER A 139 5.80 -4.71 5.04
CA SER A 139 4.34 -4.77 4.92
C SER A 139 3.67 -3.59 5.62
N ILE A 140 4.10 -3.23 6.83
CA ILE A 140 3.56 -2.08 7.57
C ILE A 140 3.81 -0.78 6.82
N VAL A 141 5.01 -0.61 6.26
CA VAL A 141 5.37 0.58 5.46
C VAL A 141 4.48 0.68 4.21
N ARG A 142 4.31 -0.41 3.45
CA ARG A 142 3.43 -0.44 2.27
C ARG A 142 1.97 -0.13 2.61
N THR A 143 1.46 -0.68 3.71
CA THR A 143 0.09 -0.38 4.16
C THR A 143 -0.05 1.10 4.52
N THR A 144 0.94 1.66 5.21
CA THR A 144 0.95 3.09 5.57
C THR A 144 0.97 3.97 4.32
N GLU A 145 1.84 3.68 3.35
CA GLU A 145 1.90 4.38 2.07
C GLU A 145 0.56 4.29 1.30
N SER A 146 -0.08 3.11 1.30
CA SER A 146 -1.37 2.90 0.65
C SER A 146 -2.50 3.72 1.31
N VAL A 147 -2.53 3.77 2.64
CA VAL A 147 -3.49 4.59 3.40
C VAL A 147 -3.28 6.08 3.14
N GLN A 148 -2.03 6.54 3.09
CA GLN A 148 -1.69 7.92 2.76
C GLN A 148 -2.18 8.29 1.36
N LYS A 149 -1.86 7.49 0.34
CA LYS A 149 -2.34 7.70 -1.05
C LYS A 149 -3.86 7.71 -1.15
N ALA A 150 -4.54 6.78 -0.45
CA ALA A 150 -6.00 6.76 -0.43
C ALA A 150 -6.58 8.03 0.25
N THR A 151 -5.94 8.51 1.32
CA THR A 151 -6.34 9.75 2.00
C THR A 151 -6.16 10.96 1.10
N GLU A 152 -5.02 11.06 0.40
CA GLU A 152 -4.75 12.11 -0.60
C GLU A 152 -5.82 12.13 -1.70
N GLN A 153 -6.15 10.96 -2.29
CA GLN A 153 -7.21 10.86 -3.30
C GLN A 153 -8.57 11.29 -2.77
N VAL A 154 -8.92 10.94 -1.52
CA VAL A 154 -10.18 11.38 -0.90
C VAL A 154 -10.19 12.90 -0.72
N VAL A 155 -9.09 13.48 -0.21
CA VAL A 155 -8.97 14.94 -0.03
C VAL A 155 -9.06 15.67 -1.37
N GLU A 156 -8.36 15.20 -2.40
CA GLU A 156 -8.45 15.75 -3.76
C GLU A 156 -9.87 15.68 -4.32
N ASN A 157 -10.56 14.54 -4.17
CA ASN A 157 -11.95 14.39 -4.62
C ASN A 157 -12.91 15.31 -3.84
N VAL A 158 -12.73 15.47 -2.52
CA VAL A 158 -13.54 16.38 -1.71
C VAL A 158 -13.29 17.83 -2.09
N ALA A 159 -12.03 18.23 -2.33
CA ALA A 159 -11.67 19.56 -2.82
C ALA A 159 -12.28 19.83 -4.20
N ALA A 160 -12.20 18.86 -5.12
CA ALA A 160 -12.83 18.93 -6.44
C ALA A 160 -14.37 19.05 -6.33
N ASN A 161 -15.01 18.28 -5.45
CA ASN A 161 -16.46 18.34 -5.25
C ASN A 161 -16.93 19.65 -4.57
N ASN A 162 -16.13 20.25 -3.68
CA ASN A 162 -16.44 21.57 -3.14
C ASN A 162 -16.43 22.65 -4.24
N SER A 163 -15.52 22.55 -5.21
CA SER A 163 -15.48 23.49 -6.34
C SER A 163 -16.71 23.38 -7.27
N THR A 164 -17.22 22.16 -7.49
CA THR A 164 -18.45 21.95 -8.28
C THR A 164 -19.70 22.40 -7.53
N LEU A 165 -19.75 22.21 -6.21
CA LEU A 165 -20.82 22.72 -5.35
C LEU A 165 -20.88 24.26 -5.33
N ASN A 166 -19.72 24.94 -5.29
CA ASN A 166 -19.67 26.40 -5.38
C ASN A 166 -20.19 26.90 -6.74
N THR A 167 -19.76 26.26 -7.83
CA THR A 167 -20.23 26.57 -9.20
C THR A 167 -21.74 26.33 -9.35
N ALA A 168 -22.25 25.27 -8.74
CA ALA A 168 -23.68 24.97 -8.72
C ALA A 168 -24.48 26.01 -7.92
N ARG A 169 -23.93 26.50 -6.80
CA ARG A 169 -24.54 27.56 -5.97
C ARG A 169 -24.60 28.90 -6.71
N GLU A 170 -23.51 29.31 -7.37
CA GLU A 170 -23.49 30.51 -8.21
C GLU A 170 -24.50 30.41 -9.37
N SER A 171 -24.63 29.22 -9.96
CA SER A 171 -25.61 28.96 -11.02
C SER A 171 -27.05 29.07 -10.50
N LEU A 172 -27.33 28.60 -9.28
CA LEU A 172 -28.64 28.74 -8.63
C LEU A 172 -28.96 30.21 -8.33
N GLU A 173 -28.00 30.98 -7.83
CA GLU A 173 -28.17 32.42 -7.58
C GLU A 173 -28.48 33.18 -8.88
N ARG A 174 -27.78 32.85 -9.97
CA ARG A 174 -28.07 33.41 -11.30
C ARG A 174 -29.46 33.04 -11.82
N ILE A 175 -29.94 31.82 -11.57
CA ILE A 175 -31.30 31.41 -11.96
C ILE A 175 -32.35 32.20 -11.15
N LYS A 176 -32.14 32.35 -9.84
CA LYS A 176 -33.04 33.15 -8.97
C LYS A 176 -33.10 34.61 -9.42
N ALA A 177 -31.95 35.24 -9.66
CA ALA A 177 -31.89 36.63 -10.13
C ALA A 177 -32.61 36.83 -11.47
N ARG A 178 -32.56 35.84 -12.38
CA ARG A 178 -33.33 35.89 -13.65
C ARG A 178 -34.84 35.75 -13.44
N GLN A 179 -35.27 34.93 -12.48
CA GLN A 179 -36.68 34.75 -12.16
C GLN A 179 -37.26 35.99 -11.50
N GLU A 180 -36.53 36.59 -10.56
CA GLU A 180 -36.88 37.85 -9.90
C GLU A 180 -36.98 38.99 -10.93
N LEU A 181 -35.96 39.17 -11.78
CA LEU A 181 -36.01 40.16 -12.87
C LEU A 181 -37.23 39.98 -13.78
N LYS A 182 -37.60 38.74 -14.09
CA LYS A 182 -38.78 38.46 -14.92
C LYS A 182 -40.09 38.81 -14.19
N GLN A 183 -40.15 38.59 -12.89
CA GLN A 183 -41.29 38.97 -12.07
C GLN A 183 -41.41 40.50 -11.99
N ASP A 184 -40.29 41.21 -11.75
CA ASP A 184 -40.24 42.67 -11.74
C ASP A 184 -40.65 43.26 -13.10
N GLN A 185 -40.24 42.62 -14.21
CA GLN A 185 -40.66 43.02 -15.55
C GLN A 185 -42.17 42.84 -15.79
N LEU A 186 -42.77 41.78 -15.25
CA LEU A 186 -44.22 41.58 -15.32
C LEU A 186 -44.95 42.64 -14.50
N GLU A 187 -44.49 42.92 -13.28
CA GLU A 187 -45.07 43.96 -12.42
C GLU A 187 -44.91 45.36 -13.03
N ALA A 188 -43.74 45.68 -13.58
CA ALA A 188 -43.51 46.91 -14.33
C ALA A 188 -44.39 46.99 -15.59
N GLY A 189 -44.62 45.87 -16.27
CA GLY A 189 -45.54 45.76 -17.39
C GLY A 189 -46.99 46.04 -16.98
N GLU A 190 -47.46 45.49 -15.87
CA GLU A 190 -48.78 45.78 -15.31
C GLU A 190 -48.92 47.24 -14.87
N LEU A 191 -47.87 47.84 -14.31
CA LEU A 191 -47.84 49.26 -13.96
C LEU A 191 -47.90 50.15 -15.21
N LEU A 192 -47.10 49.84 -16.24
CA LEU A 192 -47.16 50.54 -17.53
C LEU A 192 -48.51 50.34 -18.20
N ASP A 193 -49.06 49.12 -18.22
CA ASP A 193 -50.39 48.85 -18.77
C ASP A 193 -51.46 49.62 -17.98
N LYS A 194 -51.36 49.77 -16.65
CA LYS A 194 -52.26 50.67 -15.90
C LYS A 194 -52.06 52.14 -16.25
N GLU A 195 -50.83 52.57 -16.52
CA GLU A 195 -50.49 53.93 -16.95
C GLU A 195 -51.02 54.22 -18.38
N PHE A 196 -51.02 53.21 -19.27
CA PHE A 196 -51.47 53.33 -20.65
C PHE A 196 -52.95 52.95 -20.86
N ALA A 197 -53.54 52.10 -20.02
CA ALA A 197 -54.89 51.55 -20.20
C ALA A 197 -56.02 52.35 -19.52
N GLY A 198 -55.78 53.55 -18.99
CA GLY A 198 -56.91 54.44 -18.73
C GLY A 198 -56.63 55.74 -17.98
N ASN A 199 -56.77 56.87 -18.70
CA ASN A 199 -57.80 57.91 -18.45
C ASN A 199 -57.33 59.34 -18.78
N ASP A 200 -56.81 59.62 -19.97
CA ASP A 200 -56.26 60.96 -20.26
C ASP A 200 -56.93 61.77 -21.38
N LEU A 201 -58.15 61.41 -21.78
CA LEU A 201 -58.93 62.31 -22.65
C LEU A 201 -60.38 62.47 -22.19
N ASP A 202 -61.16 61.41 -22.01
CA ASP A 202 -62.57 61.55 -21.63
C ASP A 202 -62.75 62.11 -20.20
N SER A 203 -61.92 61.68 -19.24
CA SER A 203 -61.94 62.21 -17.86
C SER A 203 -61.49 63.69 -17.79
N LYS A 204 -60.50 64.07 -18.61
CA LYS A 204 -60.04 65.46 -18.76
C LYS A 204 -61.04 66.35 -19.50
N LEU A 205 -61.86 65.80 -20.40
CA LEU A 205 -62.89 66.52 -21.15
C LEU A 205 -64.18 66.75 -20.33
N GLU A 206 -64.50 65.86 -19.39
CA GLU A 206 -65.59 66.07 -18.41
C GLU A 206 -65.21 67.11 -17.35
N GLU A 207 -64.00 67.05 -16.76
CA GLU A 207 -63.52 68.06 -15.81
C GLU A 207 -63.35 69.46 -16.44
N ALA A 208 -63.04 69.53 -17.74
CA ALA A 208 -62.96 70.79 -18.49
C ALA A 208 -64.34 71.34 -18.93
N GLY A 209 -65.44 70.63 -18.67
CA GLY A 209 -66.79 71.07 -19.02
C GLY A 209 -67.11 71.09 -20.52
N ILE A 210 -66.36 70.33 -21.34
CA ILE A 210 -66.43 70.42 -22.82
C ILE A 210 -67.49 69.46 -23.41
N LYS A 211 -68.05 68.55 -22.60
CA LYS A 211 -69.15 67.67 -23.02
C LYS A 211 -70.44 67.98 -22.24
N GLY A 212 -71.04 69.11 -22.58
CA GLY A 212 -72.35 69.53 -22.09
C GLY A 212 -73.09 70.34 -23.15
N GLU A 213 -73.96 69.67 -23.91
CA GLU A 213 -75.35 70.06 -24.22
C GLU A 213 -75.86 69.27 -25.43
N THR A 214 -76.58 68.19 -25.13
CA THR A 214 -77.53 67.57 -26.03
C THR A 214 -78.68 68.55 -26.29
N ALA A 215 -78.69 69.18 -27.47
CA ALA A 215 -79.80 69.99 -27.95
C ALA A 215 -81.13 69.20 -27.83
N SER A 216 -82.10 69.78 -27.11
CA SER A 216 -83.38 69.11 -26.85
C SER A 216 -84.29 69.19 -28.07
N ALA A 217 -85.16 68.19 -28.23
CA ALA A 217 -86.14 68.08 -29.31
C ALA A 217 -87.09 69.29 -29.46
N ALA A 218 -87.12 70.21 -28.49
CA ALA A 218 -87.87 71.47 -28.56
C ALA A 218 -87.28 72.46 -29.60
N ASP A 219 -85.96 72.50 -29.76
CA ASP A 219 -85.27 73.44 -30.67
C ASP A 219 -85.44 73.05 -32.15
N ILE A 220 -85.57 71.75 -32.42
CA ILE A 220 -85.82 71.21 -33.76
C ILE A 220 -87.27 71.50 -34.20
N LEU A 221 -88.23 71.51 -33.27
CA LEU A 221 -89.65 71.74 -33.56
C LEU A 221 -89.96 73.23 -33.84
N ALA A 222 -89.21 74.15 -33.24
CA ALA A 222 -89.28 75.58 -33.53
C ALA A 222 -88.77 75.91 -34.95
N ARG A 223 -87.70 75.23 -35.39
CA ARG A 223 -87.11 75.43 -36.73
C ARG A 223 -88.03 74.99 -37.88
N ILE A 224 -88.85 73.95 -37.67
CA ILE A 224 -89.80 73.46 -38.69
C ILE A 224 -91.02 74.38 -38.84
N LYS A 225 -91.46 75.03 -37.75
CA LYS A 225 -92.60 75.98 -37.80
C LYS A 225 -92.24 77.32 -38.47
N ALA A 226 -90.99 77.74 -38.42
CA ALA A 226 -90.52 78.97 -39.07
C ALA A 226 -90.33 78.88 -40.60
N GLY A 227 -90.39 77.67 -41.18
CA GLY A 227 -90.23 77.43 -42.63
C GLY A 227 -91.54 77.26 -43.43
N LYS A 228 -92.71 77.56 -42.83
CA LYS A 228 -94.01 77.54 -43.50
C LYS A 228 -94.79 78.83 -43.24
N GLN A 229 -94.36 79.91 -43.89
CA GLN A 229 -95.18 81.05 -44.33
C GLN A 229 -94.60 81.58 -45.63
#